data_AF-A0A0H3GVE1-F1
#
_entry.id   AF-A0A0H3GVE1-F1
#
_cell.length_a   1.000
_cell.length_b   1.000
_cell.length_c   1.000
_cell.angle_alpha   90.00
_cell.angle_beta   90.00
_cell.angle_gamma   90.00
#
_symmetry.space_group_name_H-M   'P 1'
#
loop_
_entity.id
_entity.type
_entity.pdbx_description
1 polymer ?
#
loop_
_entity_poly.entity_id
_entity_poly.type
_entity_poly.pdbx_seq_one_letter_code
_entity_poly.pdbx_strand_id
1 'polypeptide(L)'
;MTIPAKIDTTNLLTILGVIAAVWAIITPTSRLRFRFCMTRWDLLIIGLIFILANYLVFAPALRQVGLYYSFGPWIWGLDSSSAVYLLFLLAASYLFIRLKSPTLNRGKIKLFLELIESLHLTKKYDELVLLVEPQLDEIISLANGKPNLIVQWIDKLYGGSDRNALLNGEEPKERNVLVKGLYSLLSPLREKLSSNYEASDKAREVLLNILTSPDLTRHLSLAYPHFCLRLIGADEVVRSDFIDRFINSLLDSPGSRLYVELKNNQNTCTGGRLAIPETNRLLHFFFADSVYASKSGIYRAIGESVCWRLDEDSKLSEILNKPLGSYREQSRFSCPINSGITMFEIMVHQGIHQRLQDHLWLHYFKHFAEKILYQMKVQSIDSIAEHQTPYHYLLCRLFGIAIDWAEQSSYIKTVNNSKEDSRYIPKEATKVLGSMLEHVIPSPKLKGYSKVSILQMVVTCYTRLEERQINDIGEALLIHTTTGEFNSTSLTYRRKLLSIFKRMDPYLQGNAKKFREKIELAIQIKLNR
;
A
#
# COMPACT_ATOMS: atom_id res chain seq x y z
N MET A 1 21.15 -76.35 -14.36
CA MET A 1 21.28 -75.54 -13.13
C MET A 1 20.94 -74.10 -13.47
N THR A 2 19.72 -73.65 -13.17
CA THR A 2 19.35 -72.24 -13.29
C THR A 2 19.83 -71.50 -12.05
N ILE A 3 20.80 -70.61 -12.22
CA ILE A 3 21.33 -69.75 -11.15
C ILE A 3 20.14 -69.01 -10.51
N PRO A 4 19.96 -69.05 -9.18
CA PRO A 4 18.90 -68.30 -8.54
C PRO A 4 19.18 -66.82 -8.78
N ALA A 5 18.33 -66.17 -9.57
CA ALA A 5 18.43 -64.76 -9.85
C ALA A 5 18.27 -63.99 -8.53
N LYS A 6 19.40 -63.52 -8.00
CA LYS A 6 19.50 -62.84 -6.71
C LYS A 6 18.76 -61.50 -6.84
N ILE A 7 17.72 -61.31 -6.03
CA ILE A 7 17.01 -60.02 -5.95
C ILE A 7 17.98 -59.04 -5.31
N ASP A 8 18.45 -58.06 -6.07
CA ASP A 8 19.35 -57.03 -5.56
C ASP A 8 18.55 -55.78 -5.14
N THR A 9 18.31 -55.65 -3.83
CA THR A 9 17.59 -54.53 -3.23
C THR A 9 18.50 -53.37 -2.83
N THR A 10 19.82 -53.51 -3.02
CA THR A 10 20.83 -52.57 -2.52
C THR A 10 20.59 -51.16 -3.04
N ASN A 11 20.26 -50.99 -4.32
CA ASN A 11 19.97 -49.68 -4.90
C ASN A 11 18.71 -49.05 -4.31
N LEU A 12 17.67 -49.84 -4.04
CA LEU A 12 16.42 -49.35 -3.48
C LEU A 12 16.63 -48.83 -2.06
N LEU A 13 17.38 -49.58 -1.24
CA LEU A 13 17.71 -49.21 0.13
C LEU A 13 18.58 -47.95 0.18
N THR A 14 19.56 -47.84 -0.72
CA THR A 14 20.41 -46.66 -0.86
C THR A 14 19.60 -45.41 -1.20
N ILE A 15 18.69 -45.50 -2.17
CA ILE A 15 17.83 -44.37 -2.58
C ILE A 15 16.86 -43.98 -1.46
N LEU A 16 16.29 -44.95 -0.75
CA LEU A 16 15.41 -44.68 0.40
C LEU A 16 16.16 -43.96 1.52
N GLY A 17 17.41 -44.35 1.76
CA GLY A 17 18.32 -43.65 2.68
C GLY A 17 18.60 -42.21 2.26
N VAL A 18 18.86 -41.96 0.98
CA VAL A 18 19.07 -40.60 0.44
C VAL A 18 17.80 -39.74 0.59
N ILE A 19 16.62 -40.29 0.26
CA ILE A 19 15.34 -39.57 0.43
C ILE A 19 15.12 -39.20 1.90
N ALA A 20 15.37 -40.13 2.83
CA ALA A 20 15.25 -39.86 4.26
C ALA A 20 16.23 -38.77 4.73
N ALA A 21 17.48 -38.80 4.25
CA ALA A 21 18.49 -37.79 4.56
C ALA A 21 18.09 -36.40 4.04
N VAL A 22 17.63 -36.32 2.78
CA VAL A 22 17.14 -35.07 2.19
C VAL A 22 15.93 -34.54 2.98
N TRP A 23 14.98 -35.41 3.32
CA TRP A 23 13.81 -35.01 4.11
C TRP A 23 14.18 -34.48 5.50
N ALA A 24 15.23 -35.03 6.12
CA ALA A 24 15.75 -34.55 7.39
C ALA A 24 16.40 -33.16 7.29
N ILE A 25 17.08 -32.86 6.18
CA ILE A 25 17.74 -31.57 5.93
C ILE A 25 16.73 -30.47 5.57
N ILE A 26 15.62 -30.81 4.91
CA ILE A 26 14.60 -29.84 4.51
C ILE A 26 14.03 -29.12 5.75
N THR A 27 13.98 -27.78 5.67
CA THR A 27 13.48 -26.92 6.76
C THR A 27 12.00 -27.20 7.09
N PRO A 28 11.55 -26.95 8.33
CA PRO A 28 10.16 -27.19 8.73
C PRO A 28 9.15 -26.45 7.84
N THR A 29 9.47 -25.21 7.43
CA THR A 29 8.65 -24.39 6.53
C THR A 29 8.50 -25.03 5.15
N SER A 30 9.56 -25.63 4.63
CA SER A 30 9.53 -26.32 3.33
C SER A 30 8.70 -27.62 3.39
N ARG A 31 8.77 -28.37 4.50
CA ARG A 31 7.91 -29.55 4.72
C ARG A 31 6.43 -29.16 4.81
N LEU A 32 6.14 -28.04 5.48
CA LEU A 32 4.80 -27.47 5.54
C LEU A 32 4.31 -27.08 4.14
N ARG A 33 5.09 -26.31 3.38
CA ARG A 33 4.75 -25.96 1.98
C ARG A 33 4.43 -27.20 1.13
N PHE A 34 5.21 -28.27 1.28
CA PHE A 34 4.99 -29.50 0.52
C PHE A 34 3.60 -30.10 0.76
N ARG A 35 3.07 -30.02 1.99
CA ARG A 35 1.72 -30.53 2.30
C ARG A 35 0.62 -29.82 1.53
N PHE A 36 0.73 -28.52 1.27
CA PHE A 36 -0.32 -27.74 0.58
C PHE A 36 -0.16 -27.73 -0.93
N CYS A 37 1.08 -27.80 -1.43
CA CYS A 37 1.36 -27.73 -2.87
C CYS A 37 1.19 -29.09 -3.57
N MET A 38 1.35 -30.21 -2.85
CA MET A 38 1.17 -31.53 -3.45
C MET A 38 -0.28 -31.75 -3.88
N THR A 39 -0.48 -31.92 -5.18
CA THR A 39 -1.76 -32.34 -5.77
C THR A 39 -1.94 -33.85 -5.64
N ARG A 40 -3.20 -34.33 -5.78
CA ARG A 40 -3.46 -35.78 -5.86
C ARG A 40 -2.75 -36.42 -7.06
N TRP A 41 -2.54 -35.66 -8.13
CA TRP A 41 -1.78 -36.08 -9.30
C TRP A 41 -0.29 -36.27 -9.01
N ASP A 42 0.32 -35.40 -8.22
CA ASP A 42 1.72 -35.56 -7.80
C ASP A 42 1.92 -36.87 -7.00
N LEU A 43 0.97 -37.18 -6.10
CA LEU A 43 0.95 -38.44 -5.35
C LEU A 43 0.76 -39.66 -6.26
N LEU A 44 -0.10 -39.56 -7.28
CA LEU A 44 -0.29 -40.63 -8.27
C LEU A 44 0.96 -40.86 -9.10
N ILE A 45 1.64 -39.80 -9.56
CA ILE A 45 2.87 -39.90 -10.36
C ILE A 45 3.96 -40.58 -9.53
N ILE A 46 4.18 -40.15 -8.28
CA ILE A 46 5.19 -40.74 -7.41
C ILE A 46 4.84 -42.19 -7.06
N GLY A 47 3.57 -42.47 -6.78
CA GLY A 47 3.09 -43.83 -6.54
C GLY A 47 3.31 -44.74 -7.75
N LEU A 48 3.02 -44.25 -8.96
CA LEU A 48 3.23 -44.98 -10.20
C LEU A 48 4.72 -45.28 -10.43
N ILE A 49 5.59 -44.30 -10.24
CA ILE A 49 7.05 -44.47 -10.35
C ILE A 49 7.54 -45.50 -9.32
N PHE A 50 7.05 -45.43 -8.09
CA PHE A 50 7.40 -46.37 -7.03
C PHE A 50 6.97 -47.81 -7.35
N ILE A 51 5.76 -47.99 -7.89
CA ILE A 51 5.26 -49.30 -8.32
C ILE A 51 6.09 -49.83 -9.48
N LEU A 52 6.40 -49.00 -10.48
CA LEU A 52 7.25 -49.36 -11.63
C LEU A 52 8.66 -49.78 -11.19
N ALA A 53 9.25 -49.03 -10.26
CA ALA A 53 10.57 -49.34 -9.70
C ALA A 53 10.56 -50.70 -8.99
N ASN A 54 9.56 -50.97 -8.15
CA ASN A 54 9.45 -52.26 -7.46
C ASN A 54 9.15 -53.40 -8.44
N TYR A 55 8.31 -53.19 -9.46
CA TYR A 55 8.05 -54.19 -10.49
C TYR A 55 9.33 -54.62 -11.22
N LEU A 56 10.24 -53.68 -11.51
CA LEU A 56 11.53 -53.96 -12.13
C LEU A 56 12.50 -54.69 -11.20
N VAL A 57 12.58 -54.32 -9.92
CA VAL A 57 13.45 -55.00 -8.93
C VAL A 57 12.98 -56.44 -8.68
N PHE A 58 11.67 -56.65 -8.55
CA PHE A 58 11.08 -57.99 -8.32
C PHE A 58 10.82 -58.78 -9.60
N ALA A 59 11.30 -58.31 -10.77
CA ALA A 59 11.19 -59.01 -12.04
C ALA A 59 11.62 -60.50 -11.98
N PRO A 60 12.71 -60.89 -11.29
CA PRO A 60 13.10 -62.29 -11.22
C PRO A 60 12.11 -63.16 -10.45
N ALA A 61 11.52 -62.63 -9.37
CA ALA A 61 10.50 -63.33 -8.59
C ALA A 61 9.18 -63.42 -9.37
N LEU A 62 8.78 -62.34 -10.04
CA LEU A 62 7.59 -62.32 -10.89
C LEU A 62 7.69 -63.29 -12.07
N ARG A 63 8.89 -63.51 -12.61
CA ARG A 63 9.14 -64.53 -13.64
C ARG A 63 8.90 -65.95 -13.11
N GLN A 64 9.29 -66.23 -11.87
CA GLN A 64 9.05 -67.55 -11.26
C GLN A 64 7.57 -67.83 -11.00
N VAL A 65 6.77 -66.79 -10.71
CA VAL A 65 5.33 -66.92 -10.46
C VAL A 65 4.50 -66.84 -11.76
N GLY A 66 5.14 -66.58 -12.92
CA GLY A 66 4.46 -66.46 -14.22
C GLY A 66 3.68 -65.16 -14.43
N LEU A 67 3.82 -64.18 -13.53
CA LEU A 67 3.16 -62.87 -13.60
C LEU A 67 4.00 -61.79 -14.31
N TYR A 68 5.16 -62.15 -14.83
CA TYR A 68 6.05 -61.21 -15.49
C TYR A 68 5.67 -61.02 -16.97
N TYR A 69 5.22 -59.81 -17.31
CA TYR A 69 4.93 -59.42 -18.67
C TYR A 69 6.10 -58.55 -19.19
N SER A 70 6.88 -59.12 -20.09
CA SER A 70 8.00 -58.43 -20.73
C SER A 70 7.47 -57.49 -21.81
N PHE A 71 7.63 -56.17 -21.62
CA PHE A 71 7.25 -55.13 -22.59
C PHE A 71 8.15 -55.07 -23.86
N GLY A 72 8.68 -56.21 -24.29
CA GLY A 72 9.62 -56.33 -25.41
C GLY A 72 11.10 -56.17 -25.01
N PRO A 73 12.03 -56.48 -25.92
CA PRO A 73 13.46 -56.31 -25.67
C PRO A 73 13.77 -54.84 -25.40
N TRP A 74 14.53 -54.56 -24.33
CA TRP A 74 14.94 -53.22 -23.95
C TRP A 74 15.74 -52.57 -25.09
N ILE A 75 15.07 -51.70 -25.85
CA ILE A 75 15.61 -51.11 -27.09
C ILE A 75 16.88 -50.28 -26.81
N TRP A 76 17.06 -49.80 -25.57
CA TRP A 76 18.08 -48.81 -25.20
C TRP A 76 19.24 -49.40 -24.37
N GLY A 77 19.35 -50.73 -24.24
CA GLY A 77 20.49 -51.35 -23.54
C GLY A 77 20.56 -51.10 -22.03
N LEU A 78 19.52 -50.52 -21.43
CA LEU A 78 19.40 -50.32 -20.00
C LEU A 78 19.12 -51.67 -19.30
N ASP A 79 19.91 -51.99 -18.28
CA ASP A 79 19.63 -53.09 -17.37
C ASP A 79 18.54 -52.68 -16.36
N SER A 80 17.88 -53.68 -15.75
CA SER A 80 16.81 -53.44 -14.77
C SER A 80 17.25 -52.51 -13.62
N SER A 81 18.53 -52.57 -13.25
CA SER A 81 19.14 -51.76 -12.20
C SER A 81 19.27 -50.29 -12.60
N SER A 82 19.79 -49.99 -13.80
CA SER A 82 19.92 -48.61 -14.30
C SER A 82 18.56 -47.98 -14.60
N ALA A 83 17.59 -48.79 -15.02
CA ALA A 83 16.22 -48.34 -15.22
C ALA A 83 15.56 -47.82 -13.94
N VAL A 84 15.73 -48.56 -12.83
CA VAL A 84 15.23 -48.16 -11.51
C VAL A 84 15.91 -46.86 -11.06
N TYR A 85 17.21 -46.73 -11.26
CA TYR A 85 17.94 -45.50 -10.96
C TYR A 85 17.39 -44.30 -11.75
N LEU A 86 17.19 -44.45 -13.06
CA LEU A 86 16.63 -43.40 -13.92
C LEU A 86 15.22 -42.97 -13.49
N LEU A 87 14.37 -43.92 -13.11
CA LEU A 87 13.03 -43.63 -12.59
C LEU A 87 13.09 -42.76 -11.33
N PHE A 88 13.97 -43.10 -10.39
CA PHE A 88 14.14 -42.30 -9.18
C PHE A 88 14.78 -40.93 -9.45
N LEU A 89 15.72 -40.84 -10.39
CA LEU A 89 16.30 -39.57 -10.84
C LEU A 89 15.22 -38.65 -11.45
N LEU A 90 14.32 -39.21 -12.25
CA LEU A 90 13.17 -38.51 -12.83
C LEU A 90 12.21 -38.03 -11.73
N ALA A 91 11.88 -38.88 -10.76
CA ALA A 91 11.05 -38.49 -9.62
C ALA A 91 11.68 -37.36 -8.80
N ALA A 92 13.00 -37.44 -8.54
CA ALA A 92 13.73 -36.41 -7.82
C ALA A 92 13.76 -35.08 -8.59
N SER A 93 14.03 -35.12 -9.90
CA SER A 93 13.98 -33.93 -10.75
C SER A 93 12.58 -33.32 -10.82
N TYR A 94 11.54 -34.15 -10.94
CA TYR A 94 10.15 -33.70 -10.92
C TYR A 94 9.81 -32.97 -9.60
N LEU A 95 10.16 -33.59 -8.46
CA LEU A 95 9.94 -32.98 -7.14
C LEU A 95 10.74 -31.69 -6.98
N PHE A 96 11.98 -31.63 -7.45
CA PHE A 96 12.81 -30.43 -7.40
C PHE A 96 12.20 -29.27 -8.22
N ILE A 97 11.72 -29.55 -9.43
CA ILE A 97 11.02 -28.57 -10.27
C ILE A 97 9.75 -28.09 -9.57
N ARG A 98 8.98 -29.01 -8.99
CA ARG A 98 7.72 -28.68 -8.29
C ARG A 98 7.96 -27.86 -7.02
N LEU A 99 9.03 -28.14 -6.28
CA LEU A 99 9.47 -27.37 -5.11
C LEU A 99 9.90 -25.94 -5.49
N LYS A 100 10.47 -25.75 -6.69
CA LYS A 100 10.89 -24.44 -7.19
C LYS A 100 9.71 -23.54 -7.58
N SER A 101 8.58 -24.13 -7.99
CA SER A 101 7.37 -23.41 -8.40
C SER A 101 6.12 -23.90 -7.63
N PRO A 102 6.02 -23.62 -6.32
CA PRO A 102 4.92 -24.10 -5.50
C PRO A 102 3.63 -23.34 -5.80
N THR A 103 2.68 -24.00 -6.46
CA THR A 103 1.31 -23.50 -6.65
C THR A 103 0.40 -24.07 -5.58
N LEU A 104 -0.43 -23.23 -4.95
CA LEU A 104 -1.41 -23.61 -3.95
C LEU A 104 -2.52 -24.45 -4.60
N ASN A 105 -2.69 -25.69 -4.13
CA ASN A 105 -3.84 -26.47 -4.60
C ASN A 105 -5.13 -25.92 -3.99
N ARG A 106 -6.09 -25.51 -4.84
CA ARG A 106 -7.42 -25.01 -4.44
C ARG A 106 -8.12 -25.92 -3.41
N GLY A 107 -7.99 -27.24 -3.55
CA GLY A 107 -8.61 -28.19 -2.63
C GLY A 107 -7.98 -28.27 -1.23
N LYS A 108 -6.84 -27.61 -0.99
CA LYS A 108 -6.14 -27.57 0.31
C LYS A 108 -6.12 -26.18 0.94
N ILE A 109 -6.86 -25.21 0.39
CA ILE A 109 -6.87 -23.84 0.91
C ILE A 109 -7.42 -23.75 2.34
N LYS A 110 -8.34 -24.65 2.73
CA LYS A 110 -8.80 -24.76 4.12
C LYS A 110 -7.67 -25.15 5.08
N LEU A 111 -6.90 -26.17 4.72
CA LEU A 111 -5.72 -26.59 5.48
C LEU A 111 -4.67 -25.48 5.56
N PHE A 112 -4.53 -24.71 4.47
CA PHE A 112 -3.64 -23.55 4.43
C PHE A 112 -4.13 -22.42 5.36
N LEU A 113 -5.43 -22.12 5.36
CA LEU A 113 -6.04 -21.17 6.29
C LEU A 113 -5.82 -21.59 7.75
N GLU A 114 -6.10 -22.84 8.11
CA GLU A 114 -5.87 -23.37 9.46
C GLU A 114 -4.39 -23.21 9.89
N LEU A 115 -3.45 -23.41 8.97
CA LEU A 115 -2.04 -23.18 9.26
C LEU A 115 -1.74 -21.69 9.48
N ILE A 116 -2.25 -20.80 8.64
CA ILE A 116 -2.06 -19.35 8.79
C ILE A 116 -2.61 -18.90 10.14
N GLU A 117 -3.80 -19.35 10.51
CA GLU A 117 -4.40 -19.05 11.81
C GLU A 117 -3.53 -19.57 12.95
N SER A 118 -3.01 -20.80 12.85
CA SER A 118 -2.11 -21.34 13.88
C SER A 118 -0.80 -20.55 14.01
N LEU A 119 -0.22 -20.11 12.88
CA LEU A 119 1.01 -19.30 12.88
C LEU A 119 0.75 -17.89 13.37
N HIS A 120 -0.42 -17.35 13.05
CA HIS A 120 -0.88 -16.07 13.54
C HIS A 120 -1.06 -16.11 15.07
N LEU A 121 -1.78 -17.11 15.60
CA LEU A 121 -1.99 -17.32 17.03
C LEU A 121 -0.68 -17.56 17.79
N THR A 122 0.27 -18.27 17.19
CA THR A 122 1.59 -18.51 17.79
C THR A 122 2.58 -17.36 17.60
N LYS A 123 2.16 -16.25 16.99
CA LYS A 123 2.98 -15.05 16.71
C LYS A 123 4.24 -15.33 15.88
N LYS A 124 4.22 -16.38 15.06
CA LYS A 124 5.32 -16.77 14.17
C LYS A 124 5.23 -16.04 12.83
N TYR A 125 5.32 -14.71 12.87
CA TYR A 125 5.04 -13.87 11.71
C TYR A 125 6.03 -14.05 10.56
N ASP A 126 7.31 -14.28 10.85
CA ASP A 126 8.32 -14.53 9.81
C ASP A 126 8.04 -15.83 9.03
N GLU A 127 7.68 -16.90 9.75
CA GLU A 127 7.28 -18.17 9.13
C GLU A 127 6.01 -17.99 8.27
N LEU A 128 5.05 -17.18 8.74
CA LEU A 128 3.83 -16.85 8.01
C LEU A 128 4.15 -16.15 6.68
N VAL A 129 5.01 -15.11 6.68
CA VAL A 129 5.38 -14.41 5.43
C VAL A 129 6.05 -15.36 4.46
N LEU A 130 7.01 -16.14 4.93
CA LEU A 130 7.68 -17.13 4.09
C LEU A 130 6.65 -18.10 3.50
N LEU A 131 5.60 -18.48 4.21
CA LEU A 131 4.58 -19.38 3.65
C LEU A 131 3.65 -18.69 2.64
N VAL A 132 3.22 -17.46 2.92
CA VAL A 132 2.21 -16.74 2.13
C VAL A 132 2.79 -16.06 0.89
N GLU A 133 3.97 -15.44 0.99
CA GLU A 133 4.54 -14.60 -0.07
C GLU A 133 4.63 -15.27 -1.47
N PRO A 134 5.04 -16.54 -1.60
CA PRO A 134 5.08 -17.20 -2.91
C PRO A 134 3.70 -17.53 -3.47
N GLN A 135 2.71 -17.69 -2.60
CA GLN A 135 1.35 -18.08 -2.96
C GLN A 135 0.42 -16.88 -3.09
N LEU A 136 0.92 -15.68 -2.78
CA LEU A 136 0.09 -14.48 -2.65
C LEU A 136 -0.68 -14.16 -3.93
N ASP A 137 -0.04 -14.21 -5.10
CA ASP A 137 -0.71 -13.92 -6.38
C ASP A 137 -1.84 -14.90 -6.66
N GLU A 138 -1.66 -16.17 -6.30
CA GLU A 138 -2.69 -17.18 -6.47
C GLU A 138 -3.85 -16.95 -5.49
N ILE A 139 -3.57 -16.61 -4.22
CA ILE A 139 -4.59 -16.26 -3.22
C ILE A 139 -5.40 -15.06 -3.69
N ILE A 140 -4.74 -14.02 -4.21
CA ILE A 140 -5.40 -12.82 -4.76
C ILE A 140 -6.27 -13.19 -5.96
N SER A 141 -5.75 -14.00 -6.89
CA SER A 141 -6.50 -14.42 -8.06
C SER A 141 -7.75 -15.24 -7.69
N LEU A 142 -7.66 -16.05 -6.64
CA LEU A 142 -8.77 -16.83 -6.10
C LEU A 142 -9.79 -15.92 -5.41
N ALA A 143 -9.33 -14.95 -4.62
CA ALA A 143 -10.18 -14.00 -3.90
C ALA A 143 -10.95 -13.04 -4.85
N ASN A 144 -10.36 -12.71 -5.99
CA ASN A 144 -10.98 -11.88 -7.04
C ASN A 144 -11.92 -12.67 -7.97
N GLY A 145 -12.05 -13.99 -7.79
CA GLY A 145 -12.96 -14.82 -8.56
C GLY A 145 -14.41 -14.34 -8.42
N LYS A 146 -15.01 -13.87 -9.52
CA LYS A 146 -16.43 -13.48 -9.53
C LYS A 146 -17.32 -14.71 -9.31
N PRO A 147 -18.41 -14.60 -8.53
CA PRO A 147 -19.38 -15.68 -8.39
C PRO A 147 -19.96 -16.00 -9.77
N ASN A 148 -19.87 -17.27 -10.18
CA ASN A 148 -20.34 -17.69 -11.49
C ASN A 148 -21.88 -17.55 -11.52
N LEU A 149 -22.42 -16.82 -12.50
CA LEU A 149 -23.87 -16.52 -12.61
C LEU A 149 -24.75 -17.77 -12.53
N ILE A 150 -24.21 -18.91 -12.98
CA ILE A 150 -24.85 -20.23 -12.95
C ILE A 150 -25.08 -20.70 -11.50
N VAL A 151 -24.15 -20.47 -10.57
CA VAL A 151 -24.33 -20.83 -9.15
C VAL A 151 -25.40 -19.96 -8.51
N GLN A 152 -25.37 -18.64 -8.77
CA GLN A 152 -26.44 -17.74 -8.30
C GLN A 152 -27.80 -18.12 -8.86
N TRP A 153 -27.86 -18.55 -10.13
CA TRP A 153 -29.10 -19.01 -10.76
C TRP A 153 -29.60 -20.33 -10.15
N ILE A 154 -28.72 -21.32 -9.93
CA ILE A 154 -29.06 -22.58 -9.26
C ILE A 154 -29.53 -22.34 -7.82
N ASP A 155 -28.84 -21.46 -7.08
CA ASP A 155 -29.24 -21.08 -5.72
C ASP A 155 -30.54 -20.27 -5.72
N LYS A 156 -30.83 -19.47 -6.75
CA LYS A 156 -32.11 -18.76 -6.89
C LYS A 156 -33.26 -19.72 -7.21
N LEU A 157 -33.01 -20.78 -7.97
CA LEU A 157 -33.97 -21.87 -8.23
C LEU A 157 -34.33 -22.64 -6.95
N TYR A 158 -33.40 -22.77 -6.00
CA TYR A 158 -33.61 -23.52 -4.75
C TYR A 158 -33.93 -22.65 -3.52
N GLY A 159 -33.50 -21.39 -3.47
CA GLY A 159 -33.46 -20.56 -2.25
C GLY A 159 -34.27 -19.27 -2.29
N GLY A 160 -34.89 -18.90 -3.42
CA GLY A 160 -35.63 -17.65 -3.56
C GLY A 160 -36.91 -17.54 -2.72
N SER A 161 -37.50 -18.68 -2.29
CA SER A 161 -38.76 -18.71 -1.53
C SER A 161 -38.58 -19.02 -0.04
N ASP A 162 -37.60 -19.85 0.36
CA ASP A 162 -37.50 -20.33 1.76
C ASP A 162 -36.88 -19.31 2.70
N ARG A 163 -35.90 -18.51 2.27
CA ARG A 163 -35.26 -17.53 3.15
C ARG A 163 -36.24 -16.47 3.64
N ASN A 164 -37.16 -16.04 2.77
CA ASN A 164 -38.19 -15.07 3.13
C ASN A 164 -39.33 -15.73 3.93
N ALA A 165 -39.69 -16.99 3.65
CA ALA A 165 -40.69 -17.73 4.42
C ALA A 165 -40.21 -18.03 5.86
N LEU A 166 -38.94 -18.41 6.06
CA LEU A 166 -38.35 -18.62 7.39
C LEU A 166 -38.22 -17.32 8.20
N LEU A 167 -37.89 -16.20 7.54
CA LEU A 167 -37.85 -14.88 8.18
C LEU A 167 -39.24 -14.37 8.56
N ASN A 168 -40.29 -14.84 7.86
CA ASN A 168 -41.69 -14.46 8.09
C ASN A 168 -42.48 -15.50 8.91
N GLY A 169 -41.87 -16.61 9.35
CA GLY A 169 -42.53 -17.65 10.13
C GLY A 169 -43.57 -18.48 9.36
N GLU A 170 -43.52 -18.47 8.02
CA GLU A 170 -44.43 -19.24 7.17
C GLU A 170 -43.88 -20.64 6.89
N GLU A 171 -44.75 -21.66 6.89
CA GLU A 171 -44.33 -23.00 6.47
C GLU A 171 -43.95 -23.02 4.98
N PRO A 172 -42.85 -23.69 4.61
CA PRO A 172 -42.35 -23.69 3.24
C PRO A 172 -43.36 -24.40 2.32
N LYS A 173 -43.87 -23.69 1.30
CA LYS A 173 -44.79 -24.26 0.31
C LYS A 173 -44.18 -25.50 -0.35
N GLU A 174 -44.93 -26.61 -0.38
CA GLU A 174 -44.54 -27.83 -1.10
C GLU A 174 -44.28 -27.51 -2.58
N ARG A 175 -43.08 -27.88 -3.04
CA ARG A 175 -42.57 -27.49 -4.36
C ARG A 175 -42.77 -28.57 -5.41
N ASN A 176 -42.97 -28.12 -6.66
CA ASN A 176 -43.11 -28.96 -7.85
C ASN A 176 -41.96 -29.98 -8.01
N VAL A 177 -42.32 -31.24 -8.27
CA VAL A 177 -41.39 -32.38 -8.49
C VAL A 177 -40.36 -32.07 -9.59
N LEU A 178 -40.76 -31.35 -10.64
CA LEU A 178 -39.89 -30.92 -11.73
C LEU A 178 -38.72 -30.04 -11.27
N VAL A 179 -38.94 -29.13 -10.32
CA VAL A 179 -37.88 -28.25 -9.79
C VAL A 179 -36.92 -29.04 -8.90
N LYS A 180 -37.44 -29.99 -8.11
CA LYS A 180 -36.61 -30.94 -7.35
C LYS A 180 -35.75 -31.81 -8.28
N GLY A 181 -36.32 -32.30 -9.39
CA GLY A 181 -35.61 -33.09 -10.40
C GLY A 181 -34.54 -32.31 -11.16
N LEU A 182 -34.81 -31.06 -11.55
CA LEU A 182 -33.82 -30.18 -12.17
C LEU A 182 -32.68 -29.82 -11.22
N TYR A 183 -32.98 -29.56 -9.94
CA TYR A 183 -31.96 -29.33 -8.93
C TYR A 183 -31.10 -30.58 -8.68
N SER A 184 -31.70 -31.77 -8.56
CA SER A 184 -30.93 -33.00 -8.34
C SER A 184 -30.03 -33.36 -9.52
N LEU A 185 -30.39 -32.94 -10.73
CA LEU A 185 -29.58 -33.14 -11.92
C LEU A 185 -28.45 -32.10 -12.05
N LEU A 186 -28.68 -30.88 -11.56
CA LEU A 186 -27.69 -29.79 -11.55
C LEU A 186 -26.84 -29.77 -10.27
N SER A 187 -27.17 -30.54 -9.25
CA SER A 187 -26.45 -30.58 -7.97
C SER A 187 -24.97 -31.00 -8.10
N PRO A 188 -24.56 -31.95 -8.97
CA PRO A 188 -23.14 -32.28 -9.11
C PRO A 188 -22.36 -31.14 -9.77
N LEU A 189 -23.02 -30.40 -10.68
CA LEU A 189 -22.46 -29.23 -11.33
C LEU A 189 -22.33 -28.08 -10.32
N ARG A 190 -23.35 -27.88 -9.47
CA ARG A 190 -23.35 -26.92 -8.35
C ARG A 190 -22.22 -27.23 -7.39
N GLU A 191 -22.04 -28.47 -6.95
CA GLU A 191 -20.97 -28.86 -6.01
C GLU A 191 -19.57 -28.62 -6.60
N LYS A 192 -19.37 -28.96 -7.87
CA LYS A 192 -18.10 -28.70 -8.55
C LYS A 192 -17.82 -27.20 -8.69
N LEU A 193 -18.83 -26.41 -9.02
CA LEU A 193 -18.73 -24.95 -9.13
C LEU A 193 -18.64 -24.26 -7.76
N SER A 194 -19.30 -24.78 -6.72
CA SER A 194 -19.29 -24.25 -5.36
C SER A 194 -17.99 -24.57 -4.63
N SER A 195 -17.31 -25.68 -4.96
CA SER A 195 -15.96 -25.94 -4.43
C SER A 195 -14.96 -24.85 -4.81
N ASN A 196 -15.14 -24.19 -5.98
CA ASN A 196 -14.37 -23.00 -6.34
C ASN A 196 -14.80 -21.76 -5.52
N TYR A 197 -16.06 -21.67 -5.11
CA TYR A 197 -16.56 -20.58 -4.26
C TYR A 197 -16.05 -20.72 -2.81
N GLU A 198 -16.10 -21.92 -2.23
CA GLU A 198 -15.51 -22.19 -0.92
C GLU A 198 -14.02 -21.84 -0.91
N ALA A 199 -13.30 -22.15 -2.00
CA ALA A 199 -11.91 -21.75 -2.13
C ALA A 199 -11.72 -20.23 -2.24
N SER A 200 -12.60 -19.53 -2.97
CA SER A 200 -12.59 -18.06 -3.07
C SER A 200 -12.88 -17.40 -1.73
N ASP A 201 -13.90 -17.86 -1.00
CA ASP A 201 -14.27 -17.33 0.31
C ASP A 201 -13.16 -17.59 1.33
N LYS A 202 -12.55 -18.78 1.32
CA LYS A 202 -11.40 -19.09 2.17
C LYS A 202 -10.17 -18.26 1.80
N ALA A 203 -9.92 -17.99 0.51
CA ALA A 203 -8.85 -17.08 0.09
C ALA A 203 -9.09 -15.65 0.59
N ARG A 204 -10.33 -15.16 0.52
CA ARG A 204 -10.71 -13.86 1.10
C ARG A 204 -10.54 -13.83 2.61
N GLU A 205 -10.93 -14.89 3.30
CA GLU A 205 -10.75 -15.03 4.75
C GLU A 205 -9.27 -15.00 5.14
N VAL A 206 -8.40 -15.68 4.38
CA VAL A 206 -6.94 -15.58 4.55
C VAL A 206 -6.47 -14.13 4.42
N LEU A 207 -6.86 -13.43 3.35
CA LEU A 207 -6.46 -12.03 3.14
C LEU A 207 -6.99 -11.13 4.25
N LEU A 208 -8.26 -11.26 4.63
CA LEU A 208 -8.87 -10.50 5.71
C LEU A 208 -8.14 -10.72 7.04
N ASN A 209 -7.81 -11.96 7.41
CA ASN A 209 -7.08 -12.26 8.63
C ASN A 209 -5.69 -11.61 8.64
N ILE A 210 -4.99 -11.62 7.50
CA ILE A 210 -3.68 -10.96 7.36
C ILE A 210 -3.80 -9.43 7.48
N LEU A 211 -4.80 -8.85 6.81
CA LEU A 211 -4.97 -7.39 6.69
C LEU A 211 -5.57 -6.75 7.94
N THR A 212 -6.40 -7.47 8.70
CA THR A 212 -7.11 -6.92 9.86
C THR A 212 -6.31 -7.00 11.16
N SER A 213 -5.29 -7.85 11.23
CA SER A 213 -4.50 -8.01 12.46
C SER A 213 -3.51 -6.86 12.67
N PRO A 214 -3.62 -6.06 13.77
CA PRO A 214 -2.74 -4.92 14.01
C PRO A 214 -1.29 -5.34 14.27
N ASP A 215 -1.07 -6.35 15.12
CA ASP A 215 0.27 -6.81 15.49
C ASP A 215 1.03 -7.37 14.29
N LEU A 216 0.34 -8.16 13.46
CA LEU A 216 0.91 -8.68 12.23
C LEU A 216 1.22 -7.54 11.27
N THR A 217 0.26 -6.62 11.04
CA THR A 217 0.50 -5.47 10.15
C THR A 217 1.72 -4.67 10.59
N ARG A 218 1.88 -4.42 11.89
CA ARG A 218 3.05 -3.70 12.42
C ARG A 218 4.35 -4.46 12.14
N HIS A 219 4.40 -5.77 12.42
CA HIS A 219 5.58 -6.60 12.14
C HIS A 219 5.92 -6.61 10.66
N LEU A 220 4.93 -6.86 9.80
CA LEU A 220 5.09 -6.91 8.35
C LEU A 220 5.58 -5.58 7.78
N SER A 221 5.02 -4.46 8.25
CA SER A 221 5.40 -3.12 7.78
C SER A 221 6.88 -2.83 8.00
N LEU A 222 7.43 -3.31 9.12
CA LEU A 222 8.82 -3.05 9.50
C LEU A 222 9.79 -4.07 8.90
N ALA A 223 9.46 -5.36 8.95
CA ALA A 223 10.36 -6.44 8.52
C ALA A 223 10.23 -6.78 7.03
N TYR A 224 9.02 -6.73 6.47
CA TYR A 224 8.73 -7.10 5.08
C TYR A 224 7.92 -6.02 4.33
N PRO A 225 8.40 -4.76 4.27
CA PRO A 225 7.67 -3.67 3.65
C PRO A 225 7.24 -3.95 2.20
N HIS A 226 8.05 -4.67 1.43
CA HIS A 226 7.73 -5.03 0.04
C HIS A 226 6.61 -6.06 -0.08
N PHE A 227 6.48 -6.97 0.89
CA PHE A 227 5.35 -7.88 0.96
C PHE A 227 4.05 -7.09 1.17
N CYS A 228 4.07 -6.08 2.05
CA CYS A 228 2.94 -5.19 2.24
C CYS A 228 2.57 -4.42 0.97
N LEU A 229 3.55 -3.98 0.15
CA LEU A 229 3.25 -3.33 -1.13
C LEU A 229 2.47 -4.24 -2.08
N ARG A 230 2.84 -5.53 -2.14
CA ARG A 230 2.11 -6.52 -2.95
C ARG A 230 0.67 -6.70 -2.46
N LEU A 231 0.46 -6.74 -1.14
CA LEU A 231 -0.88 -6.77 -0.55
C LEU A 231 -1.70 -5.53 -0.89
N ILE A 232 -1.10 -4.34 -0.80
CA ILE A 232 -1.77 -3.07 -1.09
C ILE A 232 -2.12 -2.93 -2.58
N GLY A 233 -1.33 -3.53 -3.47
CA GLY A 233 -1.60 -3.57 -4.90
C GLY A 233 -2.69 -4.57 -5.33
N ALA A 234 -3.13 -5.46 -4.44
CA ALA A 234 -3.87 -6.66 -4.81
C ALA A 234 -5.40 -6.56 -4.81
N ASP A 235 -5.97 -5.75 -3.91
CA ASP A 235 -7.42 -5.70 -3.69
C ASP A 235 -7.86 -4.28 -3.26
N GLU A 236 -8.93 -3.77 -3.88
CA GLU A 236 -9.52 -2.47 -3.53
C GLU A 236 -10.36 -2.54 -2.26
N VAL A 237 -10.94 -3.70 -1.92
CA VAL A 237 -12.08 -3.80 -1.00
C VAL A 237 -11.69 -3.72 0.48
N VAL A 238 -10.43 -4.02 0.84
CA VAL A 238 -9.97 -4.08 2.26
C VAL A 238 -8.82 -3.08 2.52
N ARG A 239 -8.58 -2.15 1.59
CA ARG A 239 -7.30 -1.46 1.52
C ARG A 239 -7.10 -0.31 2.52
N SER A 240 -8.17 0.38 2.95
CA SER A 240 -8.03 1.62 3.74
C SER A 240 -7.35 1.38 5.09
N ASP A 241 -7.92 0.49 5.90
CA ASP A 241 -7.47 0.30 7.28
C ASP A 241 -6.07 -0.30 7.34
N PHE A 242 -5.74 -1.15 6.36
CA PHE A 242 -4.41 -1.71 6.23
C PHE A 242 -3.37 -0.65 5.85
N ILE A 243 -3.65 0.21 4.85
CA ILE A 243 -2.74 1.31 4.49
C ILE A 243 -2.56 2.25 5.69
N ASP A 244 -3.63 2.59 6.40
CA ASP A 244 -3.57 3.46 7.58
C ASP A 244 -2.64 2.87 8.65
N ARG A 245 -2.78 1.58 8.96
CA ARG A 245 -1.90 0.88 9.92
C ARG A 245 -0.47 0.73 9.43
N PHE A 246 -0.29 0.47 8.13
CA PHE A 246 1.01 0.35 7.49
C PHE A 246 1.80 1.67 7.59
N ILE A 247 1.19 2.79 7.19
CA ILE A 247 1.80 4.11 7.25
C ILE A 247 2.05 4.53 8.70
N ASN A 248 1.09 4.28 9.60
CA ASN A 248 1.29 4.54 11.02
C ASN A 248 2.49 3.77 11.58
N SER A 249 2.64 2.49 11.22
CA SER A 249 3.75 1.64 11.68
C SER A 249 5.11 2.12 11.15
N LEU A 250 5.16 2.53 9.88
CA LEU A 250 6.38 3.08 9.28
C LEU A 250 6.80 4.41 9.93
N LEU A 251 5.85 5.31 10.20
CA LEU A 251 6.13 6.59 10.83
C LEU A 251 6.46 6.47 12.32
N ASP A 252 5.93 5.46 13.00
CA ASP A 252 6.17 5.21 14.43
C ASP A 252 7.59 4.70 14.73
N SER A 253 8.26 4.09 13.75
CA SER A 253 9.61 3.53 13.92
C SER A 253 10.66 4.36 13.17
N PRO A 254 11.53 5.12 13.85
CA PRO A 254 12.61 5.89 13.21
C PRO A 254 13.58 5.06 12.37
N GLY A 255 13.68 3.75 12.64
CA GLY A 255 14.49 2.80 11.89
C GLY A 255 13.79 2.20 10.67
N SER A 256 12.55 2.61 10.38
CA SER A 256 11.82 2.07 9.24
C SER A 256 12.47 2.42 7.91
N ARG A 257 12.22 1.57 6.90
CA ARG A 257 12.75 1.79 5.55
C ARG A 257 12.28 3.12 4.94
N LEU A 258 11.11 3.61 5.36
CA LEU A 258 10.57 4.90 4.91
C LEU A 258 11.53 6.05 5.22
N TYR A 259 12.04 6.14 6.46
CA TYR A 259 12.96 7.21 6.85
C TYR A 259 14.27 7.15 6.07
N VAL A 260 14.77 5.94 5.78
CA VAL A 260 15.96 5.75 4.95
C VAL A 260 15.72 6.24 3.51
N GLU A 261 14.59 5.87 2.91
CA GLU A 261 14.25 6.31 1.55
C GLU A 261 14.05 7.83 1.48
N LEU A 262 13.33 8.43 2.44
CA LEU A 262 13.13 9.88 2.50
C LEU A 262 14.43 10.66 2.71
N LYS A 263 15.31 10.18 3.60
CA LYS A 263 16.62 10.81 3.84
C LYS A 263 17.49 10.78 2.58
N ASN A 264 17.46 9.69 1.83
CA ASN A 264 18.23 9.54 0.60
C ASN A 264 17.56 10.22 -0.61
N ASN A 265 16.29 10.61 -0.49
CA ASN A 265 15.56 11.29 -1.55
C ASN A 265 15.66 12.82 -1.44
N GLN A 266 16.85 13.37 -1.73
CA GLN A 266 17.09 14.82 -1.72
C GLN A 266 17.40 15.38 -3.11
N ASN A 267 17.53 14.52 -4.11
CA ASN A 267 17.82 14.94 -5.48
C ASN A 267 16.59 15.58 -6.11
N THR A 268 16.76 16.75 -6.70
CA THR A 268 15.68 17.47 -7.41
C THR A 268 15.79 17.29 -8.91
N CYS A 269 14.64 17.23 -9.56
CA CYS A 269 14.43 17.32 -10.99
C CYS A 269 14.04 18.77 -11.36
N THR A 270 13.61 18.97 -12.60
CA THR A 270 13.08 20.25 -13.10
C THR A 270 12.03 20.84 -12.17
N GLY A 271 12.17 22.14 -11.88
CA GLY A 271 11.23 22.88 -11.04
C GLY A 271 11.37 22.61 -9.54
N GLY A 272 12.38 21.86 -9.07
CA GLY A 272 12.50 21.55 -7.63
C GLY A 272 11.74 20.30 -7.19
N ARG A 273 11.03 19.62 -8.11
CA ARG A 273 10.39 18.32 -7.86
C ARG A 273 11.41 17.30 -7.36
N LEU A 274 11.15 16.64 -6.23
CA LEU A 274 11.99 15.54 -5.75
C LEU A 274 11.93 14.34 -6.71
N ALA A 275 13.09 13.77 -7.01
CA ALA A 275 13.19 12.58 -7.84
C ALA A 275 12.51 11.37 -7.15
N ILE A 276 12.00 10.41 -7.92
CA ILE A 276 11.40 9.19 -7.35
C ILE A 276 12.08 7.98 -8.01
N PRO A 277 13.35 7.71 -7.66
CA PRO A 277 14.09 6.62 -8.28
C PRO A 277 13.45 5.27 -7.93
N GLU A 278 13.48 4.32 -8.85
CA GLU A 278 12.95 2.96 -8.65
C GLU A 278 13.62 2.22 -7.47
N THR A 279 14.83 2.66 -7.07
CA THR A 279 15.53 2.15 -5.89
C THR A 279 14.81 2.46 -4.58
N ASN A 280 14.04 3.56 -4.54
CA ASN A 280 13.21 3.93 -3.39
C ASN A 280 11.84 3.29 -3.57
N ARG A 281 11.77 1.97 -3.34
CA ARG A 281 10.62 1.14 -3.69
C ARG A 281 9.33 1.56 -3.00
N LEU A 282 9.37 2.03 -1.74
CA LEU A 282 8.16 2.50 -1.05
C LEU A 282 7.65 3.79 -1.69
N LEU A 283 8.52 4.79 -1.82
CA LEU A 283 8.14 6.08 -2.39
C LEU A 283 7.72 5.93 -3.86
N HIS A 284 8.42 5.09 -4.61
CA HIS A 284 8.10 4.80 -6.01
C HIS A 284 6.76 4.10 -6.14
N PHE A 285 6.47 3.09 -5.32
CA PHE A 285 5.18 2.40 -5.37
C PHE A 285 3.99 3.34 -5.11
N PHE A 286 4.08 4.22 -4.10
CA PHE A 286 2.96 5.09 -3.76
C PHE A 286 2.86 6.34 -4.64
N PHE A 287 3.99 6.90 -5.09
CA PHE A 287 4.03 8.25 -5.65
C PHE A 287 4.54 8.33 -7.08
N ALA A 288 5.00 7.23 -7.71
CA ALA A 288 5.38 7.28 -9.13
C ALA A 288 4.16 7.49 -10.03
N ASP A 289 3.00 6.90 -9.69
CA ASP A 289 1.71 7.08 -10.36
C ASP A 289 0.75 7.88 -9.47
N SER A 290 0.42 9.11 -9.90
CA SER A 290 -0.45 10.00 -9.15
C SER A 290 -1.93 9.57 -9.17
N VAL A 291 -2.37 8.86 -10.22
CA VAL A 291 -3.72 8.28 -10.29
C VAL A 291 -3.86 7.18 -9.26
N TYR A 292 -2.82 6.35 -9.10
CA TYR A 292 -2.78 5.37 -8.03
C TYR A 292 -2.80 6.02 -6.65
N ALA A 293 -2.03 7.09 -6.43
CA ALA A 293 -2.03 7.84 -5.17
C ALA A 293 -3.43 8.37 -4.81
N SER A 294 -4.15 8.96 -5.77
CA SER A 294 -5.53 9.43 -5.58
C SER A 294 -6.47 8.27 -5.25
N LYS A 295 -6.44 7.19 -6.06
CA LYS A 295 -7.33 6.04 -5.83
C LYS A 295 -7.02 5.29 -4.54
N SER A 296 -5.76 5.29 -4.08
CA SER A 296 -5.32 4.49 -2.96
C SER A 296 -5.77 4.95 -1.59
N GLY A 297 -6.13 6.23 -1.47
CA GLY A 297 -6.37 6.82 -0.15
C GLY A 297 -5.09 6.99 0.67
N ILE A 298 -3.90 6.84 0.06
CA ILE A 298 -2.61 7.01 0.75
C ILE A 298 -2.47 8.41 1.36
N TYR A 299 -3.03 9.43 0.71
CA TYR A 299 -3.07 10.80 1.23
C TYR A 299 -3.79 10.87 2.58
N ARG A 300 -4.85 10.08 2.79
CA ARG A 300 -5.64 10.05 4.02
C ARG A 300 -4.83 9.35 5.10
N ALA A 301 -4.23 8.21 4.79
CA ALA A 301 -3.38 7.49 5.72
C ALA A 301 -2.24 8.37 6.26
N ILE A 302 -1.56 9.11 5.38
CA ILE A 302 -0.52 10.06 5.79
C ILE A 302 -1.11 11.22 6.58
N GLY A 303 -2.20 11.81 6.07
CA GLY A 303 -2.88 12.95 6.67
C GLY A 303 -3.32 12.70 8.10
N GLU A 304 -4.12 11.65 8.31
CA GLU A 304 -4.61 11.24 9.62
C GLU A 304 -3.47 10.86 10.56
N SER A 305 -2.44 10.18 10.05
CA SER A 305 -1.27 9.79 10.84
C SER A 305 -0.48 10.99 11.40
N VAL A 306 -0.38 12.06 10.62
CA VAL A 306 0.26 13.31 11.04
C VAL A 306 -0.65 14.11 11.98
N CYS A 307 -1.93 14.23 11.66
CA CYS A 307 -2.92 14.89 12.52
C CYS A 307 -2.98 14.25 13.90
N TRP A 308 -3.08 12.92 13.97
CA TRP A 308 -3.11 12.18 15.23
C TRP A 308 -1.87 12.45 16.08
N ARG A 309 -0.66 12.50 15.49
CA ARG A 309 0.57 12.83 16.23
C ARG A 309 0.60 14.27 16.72
N LEU A 310 0.06 15.20 15.93
CA LEU A 310 -0.06 16.60 16.33
C LEU A 310 -1.07 16.79 17.47
N ASP A 311 -2.09 15.95 17.57
CA ASP A 311 -3.11 16.04 18.62
C ASP A 311 -2.71 15.27 19.89
N GLU A 312 -2.25 14.03 19.74
CA GLU A 312 -2.16 13.05 20.83
C GLU A 312 -0.73 12.77 21.32
N ASP A 313 0.32 12.97 20.50
CA ASP A 313 1.71 12.67 20.89
C ASP A 313 2.34 13.84 21.67
N SER A 314 1.97 13.93 22.94
CA SER A 314 2.48 14.95 23.87
C SER A 314 4.01 14.95 24.01
N LYS A 315 4.66 13.78 23.94
CA LYS A 315 6.12 13.66 24.04
C LYS A 315 6.81 14.25 22.82
N LEU A 316 6.31 13.93 21.62
CA LEU A 316 6.79 14.53 20.39
C LEU A 316 6.58 16.06 20.40
N SER A 317 5.41 16.51 20.87
CA SER A 317 5.10 17.94 20.98
C SER A 317 6.06 18.68 21.92
N GLU A 318 6.45 18.06 23.03
CA GLU A 318 7.45 18.62 23.94
C GLU A 318 8.82 18.75 23.25
N ILE A 319 9.26 17.73 22.54
CA ILE A 319 10.53 17.72 21.80
C ILE A 319 10.54 18.81 20.72
N LEU A 320 9.45 18.97 19.96
CA LEU A 320 9.35 19.93 18.86
C LEU A 320 9.17 21.39 19.30
N ASN A 321 8.96 21.62 20.60
CA ASN A 321 8.96 22.94 21.21
C ASN A 321 10.32 23.33 21.84
N LYS A 322 11.32 22.43 21.85
CA LYS A 322 12.68 22.76 22.29
C LYS A 322 13.37 23.70 21.28
N PRO A 323 14.46 24.38 21.66
CA PRO A 323 15.27 25.14 20.70
C PRO A 323 15.65 24.30 19.49
N LEU A 324 15.69 24.92 18.30
CA LEU A 324 15.88 24.21 17.02
C LEU A 324 17.08 23.24 17.03
N GLY A 325 18.23 23.65 17.57
CA GLY A 325 19.43 22.81 17.64
C GLY A 325 19.79 22.21 16.28
N SER A 326 20.13 20.92 16.26
CA SER A 326 20.46 20.14 15.05
C SER A 326 19.23 19.57 14.31
N TYR A 327 18.02 20.06 14.61
CA TYR A 327 16.80 19.50 14.02
C TYR A 327 16.80 19.63 12.50
N ARG A 328 17.19 20.80 11.96
CA ARG A 328 17.16 21.09 10.53
C ARG A 328 18.09 20.15 9.74
N GLU A 329 19.22 19.77 10.29
CA GLU A 329 20.25 19.00 9.60
C GLU A 329 20.16 17.49 9.87
N GLN A 330 19.66 17.08 11.05
CA GLN A 330 19.69 15.67 11.47
C GLN A 330 18.31 15.16 11.88
N SER A 331 17.74 15.72 12.95
CA SER A 331 16.54 15.12 13.59
C SER A 331 15.28 15.20 12.72
N ARG A 332 15.23 16.11 11.72
CA ARG A 332 14.12 16.17 10.76
C ARG A 332 13.93 14.87 9.99
N PHE A 333 15.01 14.12 9.74
CA PHE A 333 14.99 12.89 8.96
C PHE A 333 14.49 11.67 9.74
N SER A 334 14.21 11.85 11.04
CA SER A 334 13.57 10.85 11.89
C SER A 334 12.27 11.37 12.49
N CYS A 335 11.82 12.57 12.08
CA CYS A 335 10.60 13.17 12.57
C CYS A 335 9.40 12.69 11.75
N PRO A 336 8.37 12.10 12.39
CA PRO A 336 7.20 11.58 11.68
C PRO A 336 6.39 12.68 11.00
N ILE A 337 6.25 13.85 11.64
CA ILE A 337 5.53 15.00 11.07
C ILE A 337 6.28 15.53 9.84
N ASN A 338 7.60 15.73 9.93
CA ASN A 338 8.41 16.16 8.79
C ASN A 338 8.35 15.14 7.63
N SER A 339 8.32 13.85 7.96
CA SER A 339 8.25 12.77 6.97
C SER A 339 6.90 12.74 6.28
N GLY A 340 5.80 12.89 7.02
CA GLY A 340 4.46 13.05 6.45
C GLY A 340 4.36 14.26 5.52
N ILE A 341 4.89 15.40 5.93
CA ILE A 341 4.97 16.62 5.10
C ILE A 341 5.77 16.36 3.81
N THR A 342 6.90 15.66 3.91
CA THR A 342 7.73 15.33 2.74
C THR A 342 7.05 14.33 1.80
N MET A 343 6.28 13.39 2.33
CA MET A 343 5.49 12.48 1.50
C MET A 343 4.40 13.24 0.71
N PHE A 344 3.71 14.20 1.35
CA PHE A 344 2.80 15.10 0.64
C PHE A 344 3.53 15.94 -0.42
N GLU A 345 4.70 16.50 -0.10
CA GLU A 345 5.53 17.25 -1.03
C GLU A 345 5.77 16.44 -2.32
N ILE A 346 6.26 15.21 -2.20
CA ILE A 346 6.53 14.30 -3.32
C ILE A 346 5.25 13.97 -4.09
N MET A 347 4.20 13.55 -3.38
CA MET A 347 2.93 13.10 -3.96
C MET A 347 2.26 14.21 -4.79
N VAL A 348 2.14 15.41 -4.23
CA VAL A 348 1.47 16.54 -4.89
C VAL A 348 2.31 17.05 -6.06
N HIS A 349 3.63 17.12 -5.91
CA HIS A 349 4.53 17.42 -7.04
C HIS A 349 4.30 16.47 -8.21
N GLN A 350 4.23 15.16 -7.94
CA GLN A 350 3.99 14.20 -9.00
C GLN A 350 2.61 14.40 -9.65
N GLY A 351 1.57 14.66 -8.84
CA GLY A 351 0.23 15.00 -9.35
C GLY A 351 0.24 16.20 -10.30
N ILE A 352 0.97 17.27 -9.95
CA ILE A 352 1.09 18.48 -10.80
C ILE A 352 1.74 18.13 -12.15
N HIS A 353 2.87 17.42 -12.13
CA HIS A 353 3.61 17.06 -13.34
C HIS A 353 2.90 16.03 -14.22
N GLN A 354 2.03 15.20 -13.64
CA GLN A 354 1.15 14.28 -14.36
C GLN A 354 -0.21 14.89 -14.72
N ARG A 355 -0.45 16.16 -14.38
CA ARG A 355 -1.68 16.92 -14.67
C ARG A 355 -2.95 16.28 -14.10
N LEU A 356 -2.82 15.65 -12.94
CA LEU A 356 -3.94 15.02 -12.24
C LEU A 356 -5.02 16.07 -11.91
N GLN A 357 -6.28 15.71 -12.13
CA GLN A 357 -7.46 16.55 -11.85
C GLN A 357 -8.02 16.32 -10.42
N ASP A 358 -7.19 15.81 -9.53
CA ASP A 358 -7.48 15.58 -8.12
C ASP A 358 -6.39 16.29 -7.32
N HIS A 359 -6.79 17.06 -6.30
CA HIS A 359 -5.87 17.86 -5.49
C HIS A 359 -5.12 17.03 -4.43
N LEU A 360 -5.28 15.70 -4.42
CA LEU A 360 -4.56 14.75 -3.54
C LEU A 360 -4.68 15.12 -2.06
N TRP A 361 -5.80 15.75 -1.69
CA TRP A 361 -6.06 16.30 -0.36
C TRP A 361 -4.92 17.16 0.20
N LEU A 362 -4.26 17.96 -0.64
CA LEU A 362 -3.25 18.94 -0.21
C LEU A 362 -3.76 19.91 0.88
N HIS A 363 -5.08 20.03 1.05
CA HIS A 363 -5.75 20.76 2.12
C HIS A 363 -5.42 20.23 3.53
N TYR A 364 -4.86 19.03 3.70
CA TYR A 364 -4.29 18.59 4.98
C TYR A 364 -3.25 19.56 5.54
N PHE A 365 -2.54 20.32 4.68
CA PHE A 365 -1.60 21.35 5.13
C PHE A 365 -2.26 22.44 5.98
N LYS A 366 -3.52 22.79 5.71
CA LYS A 366 -4.31 23.68 6.58
C LYS A 366 -4.42 23.11 7.99
N HIS A 367 -4.83 21.84 8.09
CA HIS A 367 -5.00 21.15 9.36
C HIS A 367 -3.67 21.00 10.10
N PHE A 368 -2.58 20.71 9.39
CA PHE A 368 -1.25 20.64 9.98
C PHE A 368 -0.83 22.01 10.55
N ALA A 369 -1.00 23.09 9.78
CA ALA A 369 -0.67 24.44 10.24
C ALA A 369 -1.46 24.85 11.48
N GLU A 370 -2.78 24.59 11.48
CA GLU A 370 -3.66 24.84 12.62
C GLU A 370 -3.21 24.08 13.88
N LYS A 371 -2.97 22.77 13.75
CA LYS A 371 -2.57 21.92 14.89
C LYS A 371 -1.16 22.22 15.39
N ILE A 372 -0.22 22.52 14.47
CA ILE A 372 1.12 23.00 14.85
C ILE A 372 0.98 24.30 15.67
N LEU A 373 0.22 25.28 15.19
CA LEU A 373 0.00 26.53 15.91
C LEU A 373 -0.64 26.32 17.28
N TYR A 374 -1.57 25.38 17.41
CA TYR A 374 -2.19 25.02 18.67
C TYR A 374 -1.16 24.48 19.69
N GLN A 375 -0.30 23.56 19.25
CA GLN A 375 0.73 22.92 20.07
C GLN A 375 1.96 23.79 20.35
N MET A 376 2.18 24.86 19.57
CA MET A 376 3.32 25.75 19.74
C MET A 376 3.29 26.48 21.09
N LYS A 377 4.44 26.53 21.75
CA LYS A 377 4.73 27.50 22.80
C LYS A 377 4.84 28.90 22.20
N VAL A 378 4.48 29.92 22.98
CA VAL A 378 4.61 31.31 22.56
C VAL A 378 6.09 31.62 22.33
N GLN A 379 6.41 32.19 21.17
CA GLN A 379 7.78 32.58 20.81
C GLN A 379 8.36 33.59 21.81
N SER A 380 9.65 33.43 22.15
CA SER A 380 10.36 34.37 23.03
C SER A 380 10.72 35.67 22.29
N ILE A 381 10.88 36.76 23.04
CA ILE A 381 11.14 38.11 22.50
C ILE A 381 12.58 38.22 21.94
N ASP A 382 13.54 37.50 22.54
CA ASP A 382 14.97 37.73 22.31
C ASP A 382 15.59 36.89 21.19
N SER A 383 14.84 35.98 20.57
CA SER A 383 15.39 35.08 19.55
C SER A 383 15.29 35.68 18.15
N ILE A 384 16.41 36.25 17.68
CA ILE A 384 16.65 36.71 16.30
C ILE A 384 16.75 35.53 15.31
N ALA A 385 16.88 34.29 15.80
CA ALA A 385 17.00 33.11 14.96
C ALA A 385 15.81 32.96 13.99
N GLU A 386 16.11 32.72 12.71
CA GLU A 386 15.13 32.52 11.62
C GLU A 386 14.02 31.56 12.04
N HIS A 387 14.40 30.45 12.70
CA HIS A 387 13.48 29.52 13.31
C HIS A 387 13.85 29.23 14.77
N GLN A 388 12.96 29.57 15.71
CA GLN A 388 13.20 29.37 17.14
C GLN A 388 13.09 27.88 17.56
N THR A 389 12.12 27.16 17.01
CA THR A 389 11.79 25.78 17.38
C THR A 389 11.53 24.92 16.14
N PRO A 390 11.62 23.58 16.25
CA PRO A 390 11.21 22.66 15.19
C PRO A 390 9.78 22.91 14.69
N TYR A 391 8.81 23.19 15.56
CA TYR A 391 7.46 23.55 15.12
C TYR A 391 7.43 24.82 14.27
N HIS A 392 8.19 25.86 14.64
CA HIS A 392 8.27 27.07 13.82
C HIS A 392 8.88 26.75 12.45
N TYR A 393 9.93 25.94 12.40
CA TYR A 393 10.52 25.46 11.15
C TYR A 393 9.53 24.67 10.29
N LEU A 394 8.79 23.73 10.89
CA LEU A 394 7.78 22.93 10.17
C LEU A 394 6.67 23.81 9.61
N LEU A 395 6.20 24.79 10.37
CA LEU A 395 5.19 25.74 9.91
C LEU A 395 5.69 26.52 8.69
N CYS A 396 6.89 27.11 8.76
CA CYS A 396 7.48 27.81 7.61
C CYS A 396 7.71 26.87 6.42
N ARG A 397 8.06 25.61 6.67
CA ARG A 397 8.22 24.59 5.62
C ARG A 397 6.90 24.27 4.92
N LEU A 398 5.77 24.21 5.62
CA LEU A 398 4.45 24.05 4.99
C LEU A 398 4.17 25.15 3.98
N PHE A 399 4.48 26.42 4.33
CA PHE A 399 4.36 27.54 3.39
C PHE A 399 5.32 27.42 2.21
N GLY A 400 6.59 27.06 2.45
CA GLY A 400 7.58 26.89 1.39
C GLY A 400 7.14 25.86 0.34
N ILE A 401 6.65 24.71 0.78
CA ILE A 401 6.16 23.64 -0.09
C ILE A 401 4.90 24.06 -0.86
N ALA A 402 3.92 24.67 -0.18
CA ALA A 402 2.69 25.12 -0.85
C ALA A 402 2.94 26.26 -1.86
N ILE A 403 3.91 27.13 -1.59
CA ILE A 403 4.40 28.13 -2.56
C ILE A 403 5.02 27.44 -3.77
N ASP A 404 5.88 26.45 -3.55
CA ASP A 404 6.52 25.71 -4.63
C ASP A 404 5.48 25.01 -5.52
N TRP A 405 4.45 24.39 -4.93
CA TRP A 405 3.32 23.81 -5.67
C TRP A 405 2.56 24.84 -6.53
N ALA A 406 2.32 26.05 -6.01
CA ALA A 406 1.67 27.12 -6.78
C ALA A 406 2.56 27.58 -7.95
N GLU A 407 3.87 27.67 -7.74
CA GLU A 407 4.84 28.08 -8.76
C GLU A 407 5.15 26.97 -9.79
N GLN A 408 4.88 25.69 -9.50
CA GLN A 408 5.24 24.57 -10.38
C GLN A 408 4.71 24.66 -11.80
N SER A 409 3.53 25.26 -11.97
CA SER A 409 2.91 25.49 -13.28
C SER A 409 3.83 26.21 -14.27
N SER A 410 4.77 27.03 -13.78
CA SER A 410 5.75 27.74 -14.62
C SER A 410 6.73 26.83 -15.35
N TYR A 411 6.95 25.61 -14.83
CA TYR A 411 7.90 24.66 -15.40
C TYR A 411 7.24 23.62 -16.33
N ILE A 412 5.91 23.61 -16.43
CA ILE A 412 5.15 22.65 -17.23
C ILE A 412 4.73 23.31 -18.54
N LYS A 413 5.15 22.72 -19.67
CA LYS A 413 4.71 23.18 -20.99
C LYS A 413 3.19 23.02 -21.11
N THR A 414 2.48 24.12 -21.31
CA THR A 414 1.05 24.11 -21.64
C THR A 414 0.83 23.42 -22.98
N VAL A 415 -0.05 22.42 -22.99
CA VAL A 415 -0.55 21.81 -24.23
C VAL A 415 -1.95 22.38 -24.43
N ASN A 416 -2.13 23.23 -25.44
CA ASN A 416 -3.34 24.03 -25.64
C ASN A 416 -4.63 23.23 -25.99
N ASN A 417 -4.60 21.89 -25.94
CA ASN A 417 -5.68 21.04 -26.45
C ASN A 417 -6.29 20.07 -25.41
N SER A 418 -6.01 20.19 -24.11
CA SER A 418 -6.72 19.41 -23.09
C SER A 418 -7.94 20.17 -22.56
N LYS A 419 -9.11 19.53 -22.52
CA LYS A 419 -10.31 20.05 -21.83
C LYS A 419 -10.08 20.25 -20.32
N GLU A 420 -9.08 19.58 -19.78
CA GLU A 420 -8.75 19.53 -18.37
C GLU A 420 -7.80 20.68 -17.98
N ASP A 421 -8.03 21.25 -16.78
CA ASP A 421 -7.24 22.38 -16.28
C ASP A 421 -5.87 21.88 -15.81
N SER A 422 -4.85 22.06 -16.66
CA SER A 422 -3.47 21.71 -16.34
C SER A 422 -2.90 22.42 -15.10
N ARG A 423 -3.56 23.49 -14.63
CA ARG A 423 -3.17 24.28 -13.45
C ARG A 423 -4.10 24.08 -12.26
N TYR A 424 -4.93 23.04 -12.27
CA TYR A 424 -5.88 22.74 -11.19
C TYR A 424 -5.20 22.65 -9.80
N ILE A 425 -4.22 21.75 -9.65
CA ILE A 425 -3.52 21.56 -8.36
C ILE A 425 -2.77 22.84 -7.91
N PRO A 426 -2.01 23.54 -8.77
CA PRO A 426 -1.43 24.83 -8.41
C PRO A 426 -2.44 25.87 -7.91
N LYS A 427 -3.63 25.96 -8.51
CA LYS A 427 -4.72 26.84 -8.01
C LYS A 427 -5.21 26.40 -6.63
N GLU A 428 -5.41 25.10 -6.41
CA GLU A 428 -5.78 24.55 -5.10
C GLU A 428 -4.70 24.82 -4.03
N ALA A 429 -3.42 24.80 -4.40
CA ALA A 429 -2.32 25.17 -3.49
C ALA A 429 -2.45 26.64 -3.01
N THR A 430 -2.95 27.55 -3.85
CA THR A 430 -3.21 28.94 -3.43
C THR A 430 -4.32 29.06 -2.40
N LYS A 431 -5.34 28.19 -2.44
CA LYS A 431 -6.38 28.09 -1.40
C LYS A 431 -5.79 27.66 -0.06
N VAL A 432 -4.86 26.71 -0.08
CA VAL A 432 -4.15 26.27 1.12
C VAL A 432 -3.31 27.39 1.71
N LEU A 433 -2.58 28.14 0.89
CA LEU A 433 -1.82 29.30 1.35
C LEU A 433 -2.71 30.34 2.05
N GLY A 434 -3.85 30.68 1.44
CA GLY A 434 -4.85 31.57 2.04
C GLY A 434 -5.36 31.04 3.38
N SER A 435 -5.78 29.77 3.40
CA SER A 435 -6.31 29.12 4.61
C SER A 435 -5.28 29.05 5.75
N MET A 436 -4.01 28.74 5.45
CA MET A 436 -2.95 28.74 6.46
C MET A 436 -2.67 30.15 7.00
N LEU A 437 -2.69 31.18 6.15
CA LEU A 437 -2.55 32.57 6.61
C LEU A 437 -3.67 32.98 7.56
N GLU A 438 -4.90 32.53 7.32
CA GLU A 438 -6.04 32.80 8.21
C GLU A 438 -5.81 32.29 9.63
N HIS A 439 -5.06 31.22 9.82
CA HIS A 439 -4.66 30.74 11.15
C HIS A 439 -3.41 31.47 11.68
N VAL A 440 -2.40 31.71 10.84
CA VAL A 440 -1.11 32.32 11.23
C VAL A 440 -1.23 33.78 11.66
N ILE A 441 -1.90 34.60 10.85
CA ILE A 441 -1.97 36.05 11.02
C ILE A 441 -2.60 36.46 12.37
N PRO A 442 -3.77 35.92 12.77
CA PRO A 442 -4.36 36.28 14.06
C PRO A 442 -3.69 35.59 15.26
N SER A 443 -2.92 34.50 15.05
CA SER A 443 -2.39 33.67 16.14
C SER A 443 -1.54 34.46 17.15
N PRO A 444 -1.79 34.34 18.47
CA PRO A 444 -0.97 34.99 19.50
C PRO A 444 0.36 34.26 19.74
N LYS A 445 0.53 33.03 19.25
CA LYS A 445 1.73 32.20 19.48
C LYS A 445 2.95 32.71 18.71
N LEU A 446 2.72 33.33 17.55
CA LEU A 446 3.75 33.89 16.69
C LEU A 446 3.96 35.38 16.96
N LYS A 447 5.22 35.80 16.98
CA LYS A 447 5.59 37.22 17.08
C LYS A 447 5.49 37.91 15.73
N GLY A 448 5.56 39.25 15.78
CA GLY A 448 5.41 40.10 14.60
C GLY A 448 6.41 39.79 13.48
N TYR A 449 7.68 39.56 13.82
CA TYR A 449 8.71 39.24 12.82
C TYR A 449 8.39 37.95 12.05
N SER A 450 8.04 36.87 12.75
CA SER A 450 7.68 35.58 12.13
C SER A 450 6.48 35.72 11.20
N LYS A 451 5.46 36.50 11.59
CA LYS A 451 4.30 36.77 10.73
C LYS A 451 4.66 37.58 9.49
N VAL A 452 5.55 38.57 9.63
CA VAL A 452 6.08 39.35 8.51
C VAL A 452 6.84 38.44 7.54
N SER A 453 7.73 37.58 8.05
CA SER A 453 8.49 36.63 7.23
C SER A 453 7.58 35.68 6.44
N ILE A 454 6.59 35.05 7.09
CA ILE A 454 5.63 34.17 6.41
C ILE A 454 4.85 34.94 5.33
N LEU A 455 4.36 36.15 5.63
CA LEU A 455 3.66 36.96 4.64
C LEU A 455 4.57 37.37 3.48
N GLN A 456 5.83 37.71 3.75
CA GLN A 456 6.82 38.03 2.72
C GLN A 456 7.03 36.86 1.75
N MET A 457 7.06 35.61 2.24
CA MET A 457 7.15 34.43 1.37
C MET A 457 5.96 34.38 0.38
N VAL A 458 4.74 34.57 0.88
CA VAL A 458 3.52 34.52 0.05
C VAL A 458 3.47 35.68 -0.95
N VAL A 459 3.82 36.89 -0.51
CA VAL A 459 3.84 38.07 -1.40
C VAL A 459 4.93 37.95 -2.46
N THR A 460 6.08 37.37 -2.11
CA THR A 460 7.16 37.09 -3.09
C THR A 460 6.71 36.06 -4.13
N CYS A 461 5.96 35.04 -3.72
CA CYS A 461 5.34 34.09 -4.65
C CYS A 461 4.39 34.82 -5.62
N TYR A 462 3.50 35.68 -5.10
CA TYR A 462 2.61 36.49 -5.94
C TYR A 462 3.37 37.33 -6.98
N THR A 463 4.43 38.04 -6.57
CA THR A 463 5.22 38.83 -7.50
C THR A 463 5.89 37.99 -8.57
N ARG A 464 6.42 36.80 -8.22
CA ARG A 464 7.02 35.87 -9.19
C ARG A 464 6.00 35.32 -10.18
N LEU A 465 4.77 35.04 -9.73
CA LEU A 465 3.69 34.57 -10.60
C LEU A 465 3.28 35.65 -11.62
N GLU A 466 3.19 36.91 -11.20
CA GLU A 466 2.94 38.05 -12.10
C GLU A 466 4.09 38.25 -13.09
N GLU A 467 5.35 38.21 -12.63
CA GLU A 467 6.55 38.33 -13.47
C GLU A 467 6.61 37.24 -14.55
N ARG A 468 6.21 36.01 -14.20
CA ARG A 468 6.13 34.86 -15.12
C ARG A 468 4.86 34.85 -15.97
N GLN A 469 3.98 35.86 -15.83
CA GLN A 469 2.71 36.00 -16.56
C GLN A 469 1.73 34.82 -16.36
N ILE A 470 1.70 34.24 -15.16
CA ILE A 470 0.79 33.14 -14.77
C ILE A 470 -0.40 33.74 -14.00
N ASN A 471 -1.14 34.59 -14.71
CA ASN A 471 -2.13 35.49 -14.12
C ASN A 471 -3.28 34.74 -13.42
N ASP A 472 -3.68 33.57 -13.92
CA ASP A 472 -4.79 32.80 -13.34
C ASP A 472 -4.47 32.29 -11.93
N ILE A 473 -3.23 31.84 -11.69
CA ILE A 473 -2.77 31.43 -10.36
C ILE A 473 -2.48 32.65 -9.49
N GLY A 474 -1.87 33.69 -10.05
CA GLY A 474 -1.63 34.95 -9.34
C GLY A 474 -2.92 35.57 -8.80
N GLU A 475 -3.98 35.59 -9.62
CA GLU A 475 -5.31 36.06 -9.22
C GLU A 475 -5.96 35.14 -8.17
N ALA A 476 -5.87 33.82 -8.34
CA ALA A 476 -6.35 32.87 -7.33
C ALA A 476 -5.66 33.10 -5.97
N LEU A 477 -4.33 33.26 -5.96
CA LEU A 477 -3.56 33.56 -4.75
C LEU A 477 -4.00 34.87 -4.12
N LEU A 478 -4.17 35.91 -4.92
CA LEU A 478 -4.65 37.21 -4.46
C LEU A 478 -6.03 37.09 -3.80
N ILE A 479 -6.99 36.39 -4.42
CA ILE A 479 -8.35 36.21 -3.89
C ILE A 479 -8.31 35.39 -2.59
N HIS A 480 -7.66 34.24 -2.58
CA HIS A 480 -7.70 33.33 -1.43
C HIS A 480 -6.95 33.88 -0.22
N THR A 481 -5.90 34.67 -0.41
CA THR A 481 -5.16 35.27 0.71
C THR A 481 -5.82 36.53 1.27
N THR A 482 -6.61 37.27 0.48
CA THR A 482 -7.21 38.55 0.90
C THR A 482 -8.68 38.43 1.28
N THR A 483 -9.53 38.02 0.34
CA THR A 483 -10.98 37.88 0.56
C THR A 483 -11.36 36.50 1.07
N GLY A 484 -10.54 35.49 0.81
CA GLY A 484 -10.92 34.08 1.03
C GLY A 484 -11.94 33.61 -0.01
N GLU A 485 -12.22 32.31 -0.01
CA GLU A 485 -13.23 31.72 -0.87
C GLU A 485 -14.62 32.28 -0.52
N PHE A 486 -15.37 32.74 -1.51
CA PHE A 486 -16.69 33.37 -1.31
C PHE A 486 -16.71 34.53 -0.31
N ASN A 487 -15.60 35.29 -0.19
CA ASN A 487 -15.49 36.44 0.73
C ASN A 487 -15.63 36.04 2.22
N SER A 488 -15.21 34.82 2.59
CA SER A 488 -15.36 34.23 3.92
C SER A 488 -14.49 34.85 5.01
N THR A 489 -13.33 35.43 4.66
CA THR A 489 -12.37 35.91 5.67
C THR A 489 -12.93 37.02 6.57
N SER A 490 -12.53 37.02 7.85
CA SER A 490 -12.99 38.02 8.82
C SER A 490 -12.38 39.40 8.59
N LEU A 491 -13.12 40.46 8.97
CA LEU A 491 -12.61 41.83 8.93
C LEU A 491 -11.36 42.00 9.81
N THR A 492 -11.32 41.32 10.96
CA THR A 492 -10.18 41.33 11.88
C THR A 492 -8.93 40.73 11.26
N TYR A 493 -9.06 39.62 10.52
CA TYR A 493 -7.97 39.05 9.74
C TYR A 493 -7.44 40.05 8.71
N ARG A 494 -8.33 40.64 7.88
CA ARG A 494 -7.92 41.58 6.82
C ARG A 494 -7.19 42.81 7.37
N ARG A 495 -7.66 43.37 8.49
CA ARG A 495 -6.99 44.50 9.17
C ARG A 495 -5.60 44.12 9.67
N LYS A 496 -5.45 42.95 10.29
CA LYS A 496 -4.15 42.44 10.74
C LYS A 496 -3.23 42.14 9.57
N LEU A 497 -3.74 41.55 8.49
CA LEU A 497 -3.01 41.29 7.25
C LEU A 497 -2.45 42.58 6.67
N LEU A 498 -3.26 43.64 6.56
CA LEU A 498 -2.80 44.95 6.09
C LEU A 498 -1.74 45.57 7.00
N SER A 499 -1.91 45.46 8.32
CA SER A 499 -0.93 45.96 9.30
C SER A 499 0.42 45.25 9.18
N ILE A 500 0.42 43.93 8.96
CA ILE A 500 1.64 43.15 8.76
C ILE A 500 2.26 43.46 7.39
N PHE A 501 1.45 43.60 6.34
CA PHE A 501 1.90 43.98 5.00
C PHE A 501 2.70 45.30 5.02
N LYS A 502 2.20 46.31 5.75
CA LYS A 502 2.86 47.62 5.89
C LYS A 502 4.22 47.57 6.60
N ARG A 503 4.53 46.48 7.31
CA ARG A 503 5.80 46.26 8.02
C ARG A 503 6.83 45.50 7.19
N MET A 504 6.45 45.00 6.01
CA MET A 504 7.38 44.32 5.11
C MET A 504 8.37 45.30 4.49
N ASP A 505 9.40 44.78 3.84
CA ASP A 505 10.35 45.56 3.06
C ASP A 505 9.65 46.50 2.04
N PRO A 506 9.99 47.81 1.99
CA PRO A 506 9.36 48.77 1.09
C PRO A 506 9.46 48.42 -0.39
N TYR A 507 10.55 47.78 -0.84
CA TYR A 507 10.71 47.33 -2.23
C TYR A 507 9.67 46.27 -2.58
N LEU A 508 9.46 45.30 -1.69
CA LEU A 508 8.43 44.27 -1.89
C LEU A 508 7.02 44.86 -1.87
N GLN A 509 6.76 45.84 -0.99
CA GLN A 509 5.48 46.57 -1.00
C GLN A 509 5.25 47.31 -2.32
N GLY A 510 6.29 47.90 -2.89
CA GLY A 510 6.25 48.59 -4.18
C GLY A 510 5.95 47.67 -5.36
N ASN A 511 6.49 46.45 -5.35
CA ASN A 511 6.24 45.45 -6.40
C ASN A 511 4.87 44.78 -6.26
N ALA A 512 4.34 44.67 -5.04
CA ALA A 512 3.06 44.04 -4.75
C ALA A 512 1.88 45.02 -4.59
N LYS A 513 1.83 46.11 -5.38
CA LYS A 513 0.76 47.13 -5.30
C LYS A 513 -0.65 46.56 -5.41
N LYS A 514 -0.90 45.70 -6.40
CA LYS A 514 -2.19 45.00 -6.58
C LYS A 514 -2.59 44.19 -5.35
N PHE A 515 -1.60 43.57 -4.68
CA PHE A 515 -1.82 42.83 -3.44
C PHE A 515 -2.37 43.74 -2.34
N ARG A 516 -1.71 44.89 -2.14
CA ARG A 516 -2.16 45.90 -1.18
C ARG A 516 -3.55 46.44 -1.50
N GLU A 517 -3.78 46.83 -2.74
CA GLU A 517 -5.07 47.36 -3.21
C GLU A 517 -6.21 46.36 -2.96
N LYS A 518 -5.98 45.07 -3.22
CA LYS A 518 -6.98 44.03 -2.96
C LYS A 518 -7.28 43.88 -1.47
N ILE A 519 -6.27 43.94 -0.59
CA ILE A 519 -6.51 43.92 0.87
C ILE A 519 -7.37 45.13 1.29
N GLU A 520 -7.02 46.33 0.83
CA GLU A 520 -7.73 47.56 1.16
C GLU A 520 -9.18 47.53 0.65
N LEU A 521 -9.39 47.09 -0.58
CA LEU A 521 -10.72 46.88 -1.17
C LEU A 521 -11.52 45.83 -0.39
N ALA A 522 -10.91 44.71 -0.03
CA ALA A 522 -11.55 43.66 0.74
C ALA A 522 -12.00 44.17 2.12
N ILE A 523 -11.25 45.08 2.75
CA ILE A 523 -11.66 45.73 4.00
C ILE A 523 -12.87 46.62 3.77
N GLN A 524 -12.86 47.46 2.73
CA GLN A 524 -13.97 48.36 2.41
C GLN A 524 -15.27 47.61 2.12
N ILE A 525 -15.22 46.54 1.32
CA ILE A 525 -16.39 45.70 1.01
C ILE A 525 -17.05 45.13 2.27
N LYS A 526 -16.24 44.72 3.27
CA LYS A 526 -16.74 44.17 4.55
C LYS A 526 -17.28 45.24 5.50
N LEU A 527 -16.89 46.51 5.33
CA LEU A 527 -17.40 47.64 6.14
C LEU A 527 -18.74 48.16 5.61
N ASN A 528 -18.99 48.01 4.32
CA ASN A 528 -20.20 48.48 3.65
C ASN A 528 -21.34 47.44 3.61
N ARG A 529 -21.15 46.27 4.25
CA ARG A 529 -22.18 45.25 4.50
C ARG A 529 -22.46 45.21 5.98
#